data_AF-A0A917TTD3-F1
#
_entry.id   AF-A0A917TTD3-F1
#
_cell.length_a   1.000
_cell.length_b   1.000
_cell.length_c   1.000
_cell.angle_alpha   90.00
_cell.angle_beta   90.00
_cell.angle_gamma   90.00
#
_symmetry.space_group_name_H-M   'P 1'
#
loop_
_entity.id
_entity.type
_entity.pdbx_description
1 polymer ?
#
loop_
_entity_poly.entity_id
_entity_poly.type
_entity_poly.pdbx_seq_one_letter_code
_entity_poly.pdbx_strand_id
1 'polypeptide(L)'
;MFVRHGKPGPVSGSVNLDSLKVAANSRDGDVRIGTGWTEAKYNAIIGIPDVNGDGIPDLWTRSGTDGKIRLHLPSLTNIDASVTVVLSPDYTSFRAFG
;
A
#
# COMPACT_ATOMS: atom_id res chain seq x y z
N MET A 1 -1.14 7.43 4.12
CA MET A 1 -1.54 6.01 4.26
C MET A 1 -1.04 5.50 5.61
N PHE A 2 -1.84 4.66 6.26
CA PHE A 2 -1.52 4.10 7.59
C PHE A 2 -1.71 2.60 7.57
N VAL A 3 -0.92 1.88 8.35
CA VAL A 3 -1.12 0.46 8.66
C VAL A 3 -1.45 0.33 10.13
N ARG A 4 -2.39 -0.58 10.43
CA ARG A 4 -2.72 -0.97 11.78
C ARG A 4 -2.16 -2.36 12.06
N HIS A 5 -1.23 -2.45 13.00
CA HIS A 5 -0.68 -3.73 13.41
C HIS A 5 -1.54 -4.39 14.49
N GLY A 6 -1.93 -5.64 14.23
CA GLY A 6 -2.61 -6.45 15.23
C GLY A 6 -1.71 -6.77 16.42
N LYS A 7 -2.33 -6.93 17.60
CA LYS A 7 -1.69 -7.52 18.77
C LYS A 7 -1.68 -9.04 18.64
N PRO A 8 -0.61 -9.73 19.06
CA PRO A 8 -0.61 -11.18 19.16
C PRO A 8 -1.79 -11.68 20.00
N GLY A 9 -2.41 -12.77 19.55
CA GLY A 9 -3.45 -13.47 20.30
C GLY A 9 -2.87 -14.47 21.30
N PRO A 10 -3.73 -15.22 22.02
CA PRO A 10 -3.30 -16.19 23.03
C PRO A 10 -2.68 -17.47 22.43
N VAL A 11 -2.77 -17.67 21.12
CA VAL A 11 -2.19 -18.83 20.41
C VAL A 11 -1.05 -18.32 19.53
N SER A 12 0.06 -19.05 19.48
CA SER A 12 1.19 -18.69 18.61
C SER A 12 0.72 -18.52 17.15
N GLY A 13 1.09 -17.39 16.55
CA GLY A 13 0.69 -17.04 15.18
C GLY A 13 -0.73 -16.47 15.03
N SER A 14 -1.53 -16.40 16.11
CA SER A 14 -2.86 -15.78 16.05
C SER A 14 -2.81 -14.27 16.32
N VAL A 15 -3.88 -13.58 15.91
CA VAL A 15 -4.09 -12.16 16.14
C VAL A 15 -5.33 -11.96 17.01
N ASN A 16 -5.27 -11.00 17.95
CA ASN A 16 -6.47 -10.54 18.61
C ASN A 16 -7.29 -9.69 17.62
N LEU A 17 -8.46 -10.16 17.20
CA LEU A 17 -9.31 -9.45 16.24
C LEU A 17 -9.73 -8.05 16.69
N ASP A 18 -9.87 -7.80 18.00
CA ASP A 18 -10.23 -6.47 18.52
C ASP A 18 -9.15 -5.42 18.26
N SER A 19 -7.90 -5.86 18.10
CA SER A 19 -6.77 -4.97 17.81
C SER A 19 -6.76 -4.44 16.36
N LEU A 20 -7.57 -5.02 15.46
CA LEU A 20 -7.69 -4.57 14.07
C LEU A 20 -8.81 -3.53 13.88
N LYS A 21 -9.77 -3.49 14.82
CA LYS A 21 -10.98 -2.66 14.70
C LYS A 21 -10.70 -1.17 14.88
N VAL A 22 -9.91 -0.80 15.89
CA VAL A 22 -9.63 0.61 16.25
C VAL A 22 -8.18 0.79 16.65
N ALA A 23 -7.63 1.98 16.37
CA ALA A 23 -6.22 2.30 16.64
C ALA A 23 -5.85 2.16 18.12
N ALA A 24 -6.72 2.59 19.05
CA ALA A 24 -6.44 2.49 20.49
C ALA A 24 -6.19 1.05 20.99
N ASN A 25 -6.76 0.06 20.29
CA ASN A 25 -6.62 -1.34 20.65
C ASN A 25 -5.48 -2.05 19.91
N SER A 26 -4.90 -1.42 18.88
CA SER A 26 -3.83 -1.99 18.08
C SER A 26 -2.48 -1.93 18.81
N ARG A 27 -1.46 -2.61 18.26
CA ARG A 27 -0.13 -2.70 18.89
C ARG A 27 0.53 -1.33 19.05
N ASP A 28 0.50 -0.53 17.99
CA ASP A 28 1.25 0.73 17.87
C ASP A 28 0.35 1.92 17.46
N GLY A 29 -0.98 1.77 17.55
CA GLY A 29 -1.91 2.70 16.93
C GLY A 29 -1.99 2.51 15.41
N ASP A 30 -2.42 3.58 14.71
CA ASP A 30 -2.29 3.68 13.26
C ASP A 30 -0.92 4.23 12.93
N VAL A 31 -0.07 3.38 12.35
CA VAL A 31 1.31 3.73 12.01
C VAL A 31 1.32 4.32 10.60
N ARG A 32 1.76 5.57 10.48
CA ARG A 32 1.88 6.21 9.17
C ARG A 32 3.04 5.58 8.41
N ILE A 33 2.77 5.12 7.20
CA ILE A 33 3.76 4.51 6.31
C ILE A 33 3.95 5.26 5.00
N GLY A 34 3.11 6.25 4.71
CA GLY A 34 3.25 7.05 3.50
C GLY A 34 2.47 8.36 3.54
N THR A 35 2.92 9.31 2.74
CA THR A 35 2.40 10.67 2.66
C THR A 35 1.88 10.99 1.26
N GLY A 36 0.86 11.85 1.16
CA GLY A 36 0.29 12.25 -0.13
C GLY A 36 -0.44 11.14 -0.91
N TRP A 37 -0.76 10.02 -0.27
CA TRP A 37 -1.63 8.97 -0.83
C TRP A 37 -3.08 9.41 -0.76
N THR A 38 -3.52 10.15 -1.78
CA THR A 38 -4.88 10.65 -1.94
C THR A 38 -5.47 10.12 -3.25
N GLU A 39 -6.79 10.02 -3.33
CA GLU A 39 -7.49 9.58 -4.54
C GLU A 39 -7.15 10.45 -5.77
N ALA A 40 -7.01 11.77 -5.57
CA ALA A 40 -6.60 12.70 -6.62
C ALA A 40 -5.19 12.41 -7.16
N LYS A 41 -4.28 11.92 -6.32
CA LYS A 41 -2.91 11.57 -6.73
C LYS A 41 -2.85 10.17 -7.33
N TYR A 42 -3.54 9.21 -6.72
CA TYR A 42 -3.62 7.81 -7.13
C TYR A 42 -5.05 7.29 -6.95
N ASN A 43 -5.75 7.02 -8.05
CA ASN A 43 -7.15 6.59 -8.01
C ASN A 43 -7.31 5.06 -8.20
N ALA A 44 -6.21 4.32 -8.35
CA ALA A 44 -6.15 2.86 -8.31
C ALA A 44 -4.77 2.40 -7.83
N ILE A 45 -4.74 1.34 -7.02
CA ILE A 45 -3.52 0.76 -6.44
C ILE A 45 -3.69 -0.77 -6.36
N ILE A 46 -2.67 -1.52 -6.76
CA ILE A 46 -2.53 -2.97 -6.49
C ILE A 46 -1.15 -3.24 -5.88
N GLY A 47 -1.04 -4.28 -5.03
CA GLY A 47 0.17 -4.58 -4.27
C GLY A 47 0.85 -5.89 -4.64
N ILE A 48 0.94 -6.23 -5.93
CA ILE A 48 1.50 -7.49 -6.44
C ILE A 48 2.17 -7.29 -7.81
N PRO A 49 3.19 -8.09 -8.18
CA PRO A 49 4.06 -8.93 -7.34
C PRO A 49 5.23 -8.13 -6.71
N ASP A 50 6.09 -8.78 -5.92
CA ASP A 50 7.41 -8.26 -5.51
C ASP A 50 8.38 -8.37 -6.71
N VAL A 51 8.59 -7.25 -7.41
CA VAL A 51 9.37 -7.18 -8.65
C VAL A 51 10.86 -6.99 -8.35
N ASN A 52 11.19 -6.35 -7.23
CA ASN A 52 12.58 -6.05 -6.87
C ASN A 52 13.28 -7.20 -6.08
N GLY A 53 12.51 -8.15 -5.55
CA GLY A 53 12.98 -9.34 -4.86
C GLY A 53 13.42 -9.11 -3.41
N ASP A 54 12.92 -8.06 -2.76
CA ASP A 54 13.29 -7.71 -1.37
C ASP A 54 12.39 -8.38 -0.31
N GLY A 55 11.39 -9.15 -0.73
CA GLY A 55 10.43 -9.83 0.13
C GLY A 55 9.27 -8.94 0.59
N ILE A 56 9.15 -7.72 0.06
CA ILE A 56 8.09 -6.76 0.34
C ILE A 56 7.29 -6.57 -0.96
N PRO A 57 5.96 -6.73 -0.95
CA PRO A 57 5.18 -6.54 -2.17
C PRO A 57 5.27 -5.10 -2.69
N ASP A 58 5.57 -4.94 -3.97
CA ASP A 58 5.60 -3.64 -4.63
C ASP A 58 4.19 -3.11 -4.94
N LEU A 59 4.07 -1.79 -5.09
CA LEU A 59 2.79 -1.15 -5.40
C LEU A 59 2.75 -0.61 -6.83
N TRP A 60 1.73 -1.00 -7.58
CA TRP A 60 1.42 -0.44 -8.88
C TRP A 60 0.25 0.53 -8.76
N THR A 61 0.45 1.77 -9.18
CA THR A 61 -0.53 2.84 -9.02
C THR A 61 -0.91 3.42 -10.38
N ARG A 62 -2.19 3.77 -10.55
CA ARG A 62 -2.59 4.68 -11.62
C ARG A 62 -2.54 6.10 -11.07
N SER A 63 -1.77 6.97 -11.72
CA SER A 63 -1.79 8.40 -11.37
C SER A 63 -3.14 9.01 -11.71
N GLY A 64 -3.74 9.71 -10.75
CA GLY A 64 -4.96 10.49 -10.99
C GLY A 64 -4.74 11.74 -11.83
N THR A 65 -3.48 12.11 -12.13
CA THR A 65 -3.13 13.30 -12.93
C THR A 65 -3.02 13.01 -14.41
N ASP A 66 -2.33 11.93 -14.78
CA ASP A 66 -2.00 11.61 -16.19
C ASP A 66 -2.38 10.18 -16.59
N GLY A 67 -3.03 9.43 -15.69
CA GLY A 67 -3.48 8.06 -15.95
C GLY A 67 -2.36 7.04 -16.12
N LYS A 68 -1.09 7.43 -15.99
CA LYS A 68 0.06 6.54 -16.18
C LYS A 68 0.17 5.54 -15.04
N ILE A 69 0.75 4.39 -15.36
CA ILE A 69 1.05 3.37 -14.35
C ILE A 69 2.45 3.57 -13.80
N ARG A 70 2.53 3.68 -12.48
CA ARG A 70 3.76 3.88 -11.73
C ARG A 70 4.00 2.71 -10.78
N LEU A 71 5.24 2.26 -10.69
CA LEU A 71 5.69 1.27 -9.73
C LEU A 71 6.37 1.99 -8.56
N HIS A 72 5.96 1.67 -7.34
CA HIS A 72 6.57 2.10 -6.09
C HIS A 72 7.24 0.90 -5.44
N LEU A 73 8.45 1.09 -4.92
CA LEU A 73 9.27 0.06 -4.27
C LEU A 73 9.31 0.26 -2.74
N PRO A 74 8.24 -0.09 -2.01
CA PRO A 74 8.11 0.19 -0.59
C PRO A 74 9.12 -0.58 0.27
N SER A 75 9.29 -0.11 1.51
CA SER A 75 9.95 -0.84 2.58
C SER A 75 8.93 -1.21 3.67
N LEU A 76 9.39 -1.91 4.72
CA LEU A 76 8.55 -2.29 5.86
C LEU A 76 7.93 -1.09 6.59
N THR A 77 8.48 0.10 6.42
CA THR A 77 8.06 1.30 7.14
C THR A 77 7.74 2.50 6.25
N ASN A 78 7.97 2.41 4.94
CA ASN A 78 7.80 3.53 4.02
C ASN A 78 7.35 3.07 2.62
N ILE A 79 6.24 3.60 2.12
CA ILE A 79 5.73 3.31 0.77
C ILE A 79 5.94 4.46 -0.24
N ASP A 80 6.45 5.60 0.20
CA ASP A 80 6.76 6.77 -0.64
C ASP A 80 8.06 6.58 -1.45
N ALA A 81 8.67 5.39 -1.35
CA ALA A 81 9.93 5.01 -1.95
C ALA A 81 9.90 5.02 -3.49
N SER A 82 11.05 4.71 -4.10
CA SER A 82 11.37 4.95 -5.51
C SER A 82 10.21 4.68 -6.46
N VAL A 83 9.92 5.66 -7.31
CA VAL A 83 8.82 5.63 -8.27
C VAL A 83 9.35 5.60 -9.69
N THR A 84 8.92 4.64 -10.48
CA THR A 84 9.18 4.62 -11.94
C THR A 84 7.88 4.57 -12.72
N VAL A 85 7.83 5.21 -13.89
CA VAL A 85 6.69 5.09 -14.82
C VAL A 85 6.92 3.83 -15.65
N VAL A 86 6.04 2.85 -15.49
CA VAL A 86 6.16 1.56 -16.19
C VAL A 86 5.30 1.53 -17.45
N LEU A 87 4.13 2.16 -17.43
CA LEU A 87 3.28 2.33 -18.61
C LEU A 87 2.94 3.80 -18.81
N SER A 88 3.35 4.33 -19.96
CA SER A 88 3.21 5.73 -20.35
C SER A 88 1.85 6.15 -20.93
N PRO A 89 1.03 5.25 -21.53
CA PRO A 89 -0.33 5.62 -21.94
C PRO A 89 -1.22 6.06 -20.77
N ASP A 90 -2.29 6.77 -21.07
CA ASP A 90 -3.34 7.11 -20.11
C ASP A 90 -4.28 5.90 -19.90
N TYR A 91 -4.25 5.31 -18.70
CA TYR A 91 -5.10 4.18 -18.31
C TYR A 91 -6.38 4.59 -17.58
N THR A 92 -6.81 5.85 -17.65
CA THR A 92 -7.99 6.34 -16.90
C THR A 92 -9.30 5.70 -17.40
N SER A 93 -9.36 5.31 -18.67
CA SER A 93 -10.51 4.61 -19.25
C SER A 93 -10.63 3.13 -18.83
N PHE A 94 -9.55 2.54 -18.32
CA PHE A 94 -9.53 1.15 -17.87
C PHE A 94 -10.10 1.07 -16.46
N ARG A 95 -11.05 0.13 -16.26
CA ARG A 95 -11.74 -0.06 -14.99
C ARG A 95 -11.11 -1.12 -14.09
N ALA A 96 -10.19 -1.92 -14.63
CA ALA A 96 -9.51 -2.99 -13.92
C ALA A 96 -8.00 -2.94 -14.18
N PHE A 97 -7.24 -3.25 -13.15
CA PHE A 97 -5.80 -3.54 -13.17
C PHE A 97 -5.64 -4.90 -12.49
N GLY A 98 -5.18 -5.92 -13.22
CA GLY A 98 -5.12 -7.31 -12.76
C GLY A 98 -4.87 -8.26 -13.92
#